data_AF-A0A089YWM9-F1
#
_entry.id   AF-A0A089YWM9-F1
#
_cell.length_a   1.000
_cell.length_b   1.000
_cell.length_c   1.000
_cell.angle_alpha   90.00
_cell.angle_beta   90.00
_cell.angle_gamma   90.00
#
_symmetry.space_group_name_H-M   'P 1'
#
loop_
_entity.id
_entity.type
_entity.pdbx_description
1 polymer ?
#
loop_
_entity_poly.entity_id
_entity_poly.type
_entity_poly.pdbx_seq_one_letter_code
_entity_poly.pdbx_strand_id
1 'polypeptide(L)' 'MQAAPVRATALPSVTDALRAVESLLMSGGQRTARRNAWTSVLEDRRRAEARVEAERVLQQAPTVRL' A
#
# COMPACT_ATOMS: atom_id res chain seq x y z
N MET A 1 -35.67 27.05 35.23
CA MET A 1 -35.23 25.79 34.61
C MET A 1 -34.15 26.12 33.58
N GLN A 2 -32.94 25.59 33.71
CA GLN A 2 -31.88 25.73 32.70
C GLN A 2 -32.07 24.61 31.66
N ALA A 3 -32.24 24.97 30.40
CA ALA A 3 -32.37 23.99 29.31
C ALA A 3 -31.00 23.40 28.95
N ALA A 4 -30.95 22.09 28.75
CA ALA A 4 -29.74 21.40 28.32
C ALA A 4 -29.33 21.87 26.90
N PRO A 5 -28.03 22.06 26.61
CA PRO A 5 -27.57 22.52 25.32
C PRO A 5 -27.87 21.47 24.23
N VAL A 6 -28.72 21.85 23.26
CA VAL A 6 -29.00 21.04 22.08
C VAL A 6 -27.84 21.22 21.09
N ARG A 7 -27.17 20.12 20.75
CA ARG A 7 -26.15 20.13 19.69
C ARG A 7 -26.85 19.97 18.34
N ALA A 8 -26.78 20.99 17.50
CA ALA A 8 -27.20 20.90 16.10
C ALA A 8 -26.09 20.20 15.29
N THR A 9 -26.38 19.04 14.71
CA THR A 9 -25.54 18.44 13.67
C THR A 9 -25.95 19.01 12.32
N ALA A 10 -25.04 19.72 11.65
CA ALA A 10 -25.28 20.20 10.30
C ALA A 10 -25.54 19.01 9.36
N LEU A 11 -26.56 19.13 8.51
CA LEU A 11 -26.81 18.14 7.46
C LEU A 11 -25.63 18.19 6.46
N PRO A 12 -25.10 17.03 6.02
CA PRO A 12 -24.00 17.00 5.07
C PRO A 12 -24.39 17.74 3.79
N SER A 13 -23.47 18.54 3.26
CA SER A 13 -23.67 19.16 1.94
C SER A 13 -23.63 18.09 0.84
N VAL A 14 -24.13 18.43 -0.35
CA VAL A 14 -24.00 17.56 -1.54
C VAL A 14 -22.52 17.23 -1.80
N THR A 15 -21.62 18.18 -1.57
CA THR A 15 -20.17 17.97 -1.73
C THR A 15 -19.64 16.91 -0.75
N ASP A 16 -20.10 16.91 0.49
CA ASP A 16 -19.68 15.91 1.48
C ASP A 16 -20.21 14.52 1.12
N ALA A 17 -21.46 14.44 0.63
CA ALA A 17 -22.03 13.20 0.15
C ALA A 17 -21.24 12.62 -1.04
N LEU A 18 -20.89 13.46 -2.01
CA LEU A 18 -20.08 13.04 -3.16
C LEU A 18 -18.69 12.56 -2.74
N ARG A 19 -18.03 13.25 -1.80
CA ARG A 19 -16.72 12.84 -1.27
C ARG A 19 -16.78 11.51 -0.50
N ALA A 20 -17.88 11.26 0.22
CA ALA A 20 -18.10 9.99 0.90
C ALA A 20 -18.30 8.83 -0.10
N VAL A 21 -19.07 9.06 -1.16
CA VAL A 21 -19.26 8.08 -2.25
C VAL A 21 -17.94 7.82 -2.97
N GLU A 22 -17.17 8.86 -3.31
CA GLU A 22 -15.83 8.72 -3.90
C GLU A 22 -14.92 7.89 -2.99
N SER A 23 -14.87 8.20 -1.69
CA SER A 23 -14.07 7.46 -0.72
C SER A 23 -14.49 5.98 -0.64
N LEU A 24 -15.79 5.69 -0.68
CA LEU A 24 -16.33 4.34 -0.68
C LEU A 24 -15.91 3.57 -1.94
N LEU A 25 -16.14 4.15 -3.11
CA LEU A 25 -15.81 3.57 -4.42
C LEU A 25 -14.29 3.34 -4.56
N MET A 26 -13.48 4.31 -4.14
CA MET A 26 -12.03 4.23 -4.24
C MET A 26 -11.40 3.33 -3.17
N SER A 27 -12.10 3.00 -2.08
CA SER A 27 -11.55 2.22 -0.96
C SER A 27 -11.01 0.85 -1.40
N GLY A 28 -11.66 0.20 -2.37
CA GLY A 28 -11.22 -1.08 -2.93
C GLY A 28 -9.88 -0.94 -3.65
N GLY A 29 -9.74 0.06 -4.51
CA GLY A 29 -8.50 0.36 -5.24
C GLY A 29 -7.34 0.66 -4.29
N GLN A 30 -7.57 1.42 -3.22
CA GLN A 30 -6.54 1.73 -2.22
C GLN A 30 -6.03 0.49 -1.48
N ARG A 31 -6.93 -0.43 -1.10
CA ARG A 31 -6.53 -1.70 -0.46
C ARG A 31 -5.71 -2.57 -1.41
N THR A 32 -6.10 -2.65 -2.68
CA THR A 32 -5.35 -3.38 -3.71
C THR A 32 -3.99 -2.74 -3.96
N ALA A 33 -3.91 -1.41 -4.07
CA ALA A 33 -2.65 -0.70 -4.24
C ALA A 33 -1.67 -0.96 -3.09
N ARG A 34 -2.15 -0.94 -1.83
CA ARG A 34 -1.32 -1.29 -0.66
C ARG A 34 -0.82 -2.73 -0.70
N ARG A 35 -1.66 -3.69 -1.10
CA ARG A 35 -1.25 -5.09 -1.27
C ARG A 35 -0.21 -5.23 -2.37
N ASN A 36 -0.46 -4.65 -3.54
CA ASN A 36 0.45 -4.70 -4.68
C ASN A 36 1.81 -4.09 -4.34
N ALA A 37 1.82 -2.93 -3.68
CA ALA A 37 3.04 -2.28 -3.22
C ALA A 37 3.83 -3.18 -2.26
N TRP A 38 3.17 -3.78 -1.28
CA TRP A 38 3.80 -4.70 -0.34
C TRP A 38 4.35 -5.95 -1.04
N THR A 39 3.59 -6.57 -1.93
CA THR A 39 4.04 -7.72 -2.73
C THR A 39 5.27 -7.36 -3.57
N SER A 40 5.29 -6.18 -4.21
CA SER A 40 6.45 -5.73 -4.98
C SER A 40 7.70 -5.61 -4.10
N VAL A 41 7.58 -5.05 -2.90
CA VAL A 41 8.71 -4.92 -1.96
C VAL A 41 9.25 -6.28 -1.53
N LEU A 42 8.36 -7.25 -1.27
CA LEU A 42 8.78 -8.62 -0.93
C LEU A 42 9.51 -9.30 -2.09
N GLU A 43 8.99 -9.17 -3.32
CA GLU A 43 9.64 -9.71 -4.52
C GLU A 43 10.98 -9.04 -4.80
N ASP A 44 11.09 -7.72 -4.61
CA ASP A 44 12.35 -6.99 -4.79
C ASP A 44 13.40 -7.46 -3.78
N ARG A 45 13.00 -7.70 -2.53
CA ARG A 45 13.88 -8.26 -1.50
C ARG A 45 14.37 -9.65 -1.89
N ARG A 46 13.46 -10.53 -2.29
CA ARG A 46 13.81 -11.88 -2.77
C ARG A 46 14.75 -11.83 -3.98
N ARG A 47 14.50 -10.93 -4.93
CA ARG A 47 15.39 -10.71 -6.09
C ARG A 47 16.76 -10.17 -5.68
N ALA A 48 16.85 -9.34 -4.65
CA ALA A 48 18.12 -8.85 -4.12
C ALA A 48 18.93 -9.99 -3.47
N GLU A 49 18.29 -10.81 -2.63
CA GLU A 49 18.93 -12.00 -2.03
C GLU A 49 19.42 -12.99 -3.09
N ALA A 50 18.59 -13.25 -4.10
CA ALA A 50 18.97 -14.13 -5.22
C ALA A 50 20.19 -13.61 -6.01
N ARG A 51 20.30 -12.29 -6.20
CA ARG A 51 21.48 -11.68 -6.83
C ARG A 51 22.73 -11.86 -5.99
N VAL A 52 22.65 -11.62 -4.69
CA VAL A 52 23.78 -11.80 -3.76
C VAL A 52 24.25 -13.25 -3.75
N GLU A 53 23.32 -14.21 -3.72
CA GLU A 53 23.67 -15.62 -3.75
C GLU A 53 24.27 -16.03 -5.10
N ALA A 54 23.73 -15.54 -6.21
CA ALA A 54 24.30 -15.76 -7.53
C ALA A 54 25.74 -15.20 -7.64
N GLU A 55 25.98 -13.98 -7.14
CA GLU A 55 27.31 -13.38 -7.08
C GLU A 55 28.27 -14.22 -6.23
N ARG A 56 27.84 -14.70 -5.07
CA ARG A 56 28.64 -15.60 -4.22
C ARG A 56 29.03 -16.88 -4.98
N VAL A 57 28.07 -17.54 -5.63
CA VAL A 57 28.33 -18.77 -6.39
C VAL A 57 29.30 -18.50 -7.54
N LEU A 58 29.12 -17.39 -8.27
CA LEU A 58 30.02 -17.02 -9.37
C LEU A 58 31.44 -16.71 -8.90
N GLN A 59 31.60 -16.07 -7.73
CA GLN A 59 32.92 -15.83 -7.14
C GLN A 59 33.62 -17.11 -6.66
N GLN A 60 32.83 -18.12 -6.25
CA GLN A 60 33.35 -19.42 -5.82
C GLN A 60 33.57 -20.39 -6.98
N ALA A 61 32.96 -20.14 -8.14
CA ALA A 61 33.14 -20.97 -9.32
C ALA A 61 34.58 -20.85 -9.84
N PRO A 62 35.27 -21.97 -10.12
CA PRO A 62 36.59 -21.92 -10.71
C PRO A 62 36.49 -21.23 -12.07
N THR A 63 37.36 -20.25 -12.31
CA THR A 63 37.42 -19.56 -13.59
C THR A 63 37.90 -20.53 -14.67
N VAL A 64 36.96 -21.09 -15.44
CA VAL A 64 37.30 -21.89 -16.63
C VAL A 64 37.81 -20.92 -17.68
N ARG A 65 39.15 -20.84 -17.84
CA ARG A 65 39.75 -20.24 -19.02
C ARG A 65 39.73 -21.29 -20.13
N LEU A 66 39.03 -21.00 -21.21
CA LEU A 66 39.13 -21.73 -22.48
C LEU A 66 40.39 -21.30 -23.24
#